data_AF-A0A956PKZ9-F1
#
_entry.id   AF-A0A956PKZ9-F1
#
_cell.length_a   1.000
_cell.length_b   1.000
_cell.length_c   1.000
_cell.angle_alpha   90.00
_cell.angle_beta   90.00
_cell.angle_gamma   90.00
#
_symmetry.space_group_name_H-M   'P 1'
#
loop_
_entity.id
_entity.type
_entity.pdbx_description
1 polymer ?
#
loop_
_entity_poly.entity_id
_entity_poly.type
_entity_poly.pdbx_seq_one_letter_code
_entity_poly.pdbx_strand_id
1 'polypeptide(L)'
;MFTGTTAAASRALTFNFLRAQEAAALSVPADTTQIRFRFYSGVGGGGALLQEELRDFAASITIDPVHVATQSYVITALSTQGYPLLEITANLASSESEVDFSGLNPVAVTPERLTLTPASTTVEVGQSAQFESFVLFSNGETVAAAATDVTWDATFQATIDAQGLATGTADGISTVTATFRTVTATANMVIGQGLLLTRLEVTPDNASVGLGSDIPFSVVGFDQNDNPFDLNALTVVWSATGDASIDAVTGVATGDSVVPNTLAGSATITATIDTLSDSTNLTVIALPGNLLSVTTTPDPLTIDLDNPTGNLSTSGDFQNGPDQVLTNAQHGLLYSVTGNPGVASVNVVTGEVTAIAQGTTEVTATAGGQSDTVMVQVNFGAAGNQAPSVTVSSAPVNLGGTGATPVTAFPAATVADPTQASFVGGTLTIEALAPGNQDVVIALPATPDIGTIQTNNAASVSIDLTTSATEAQVQALLRGVTVFANSIGTADLQISLDDGQGATGTASRSFVAATGSLTLAAGAHTYDTDTGALDGVVDT
;
A
#
# COMPACT_ATOMS: atom_id res chain seq x y z
N MET A 1 32.54 54.82 -39.12
CA MET A 1 32.45 55.78 -40.24
C MET A 1 31.05 56.37 -40.22
N PHE A 2 30.91 57.62 -39.77
CA PHE A 2 29.71 58.42 -40.03
C PHE A 2 30.06 59.32 -41.22
N THR A 3 29.48 59.03 -42.38
CA THR A 3 29.67 59.79 -43.61
C THR A 3 28.65 60.92 -43.66
N GLY A 4 29.15 62.17 -43.64
CA GLY A 4 28.56 63.37 -44.23
C GLY A 4 27.07 63.61 -44.04
N THR A 5 26.72 64.47 -43.08
CA THR A 5 25.64 65.45 -43.26
C THR A 5 26.18 66.81 -42.85
N THR A 6 25.87 67.83 -43.63
CA THR A 6 26.19 69.23 -43.35
C THR A 6 25.77 69.57 -41.92
N ALA A 7 26.68 70.15 -41.13
CA ALA A 7 26.35 70.71 -39.83
C ALA A 7 25.26 71.76 -40.03
N ALA A 8 24.01 71.40 -39.76
CA ALA A 8 22.92 72.34 -39.67
C ALA A 8 23.32 73.38 -38.59
N ALA A 9 23.13 74.66 -38.89
CA ALA A 9 23.58 75.74 -38.03
C ALA A 9 22.85 75.67 -36.68
N SER A 10 23.58 75.26 -35.65
CA SER A 10 23.17 75.52 -34.27
C SER A 10 22.98 77.02 -34.07
N ARG A 11 21.97 77.40 -33.29
CA ARG A 11 21.69 78.80 -32.92
C ARG A 11 21.78 79.01 -31.42
N ALA A 12 22.18 80.20 -31.01
CA ALA A 12 22.02 80.69 -29.65
C ALA A 12 20.62 81.30 -29.47
N LEU A 13 19.94 80.99 -28.37
CA LEU A 13 18.66 81.58 -28.01
C LEU A 13 18.75 82.24 -26.63
N THR A 14 18.44 83.53 -26.57
CA THR A 14 18.49 84.31 -25.33
C THR A 14 17.10 84.54 -24.75
N PHE A 15 16.93 84.24 -23.47
CA PHE A 15 15.72 84.45 -22.68
C PHE A 15 15.96 85.62 -21.72
N ASN A 16 15.40 86.79 -22.03
CA ASN A 16 15.60 88.01 -21.25
C ASN A 16 14.42 88.26 -20.30
N PHE A 17 14.50 87.68 -19.12
CA PHE A 17 13.45 87.77 -18.09
C PHE A 17 13.30 89.17 -17.52
N LEU A 18 14.39 89.95 -17.43
CA LEU A 18 14.33 91.34 -16.95
C LEU A 18 13.48 92.19 -17.90
N ARG A 19 13.75 92.15 -19.20
CA ARG A 19 12.95 92.86 -20.21
C ARG A 19 11.49 92.41 -20.20
N ALA A 20 11.23 91.11 -20.06
CA ALA A 20 9.88 90.57 -20.00
C ALA A 20 9.10 91.07 -18.78
N GLN A 21 9.76 91.20 -17.62
CA GLN A 21 9.17 91.73 -16.40
C GLN A 21 8.94 93.24 -16.47
N GLU A 22 9.90 94.02 -16.97
CA GLU A 22 9.76 95.48 -17.16
C GLU A 22 8.62 95.83 -18.11
N ALA A 23 8.41 95.01 -19.15
CA ALA A 23 7.29 95.15 -20.08
C ALA A 23 5.96 94.60 -19.55
N ALA A 24 5.93 94.06 -18.33
CA ALA A 24 4.80 93.33 -17.75
C ALA A 24 4.28 92.17 -18.62
N ALA A 25 5.11 91.63 -19.51
CA ALA A 25 4.80 90.50 -20.38
C ALA A 25 4.89 89.16 -19.63
N LEU A 26 5.71 89.10 -18.57
CA LEU A 26 5.89 87.92 -17.74
C LEU A 26 6.11 88.33 -16.27
N SER A 27 5.39 87.69 -15.35
CA SER A 27 5.67 87.76 -13.91
C SER A 27 6.34 86.46 -13.47
N VAL A 28 7.66 86.51 -13.23
CA VAL A 28 8.39 85.34 -12.71
C VAL A 28 8.04 85.16 -11.21
N PRO A 29 7.66 83.96 -10.75
CA PRO A 29 7.37 83.73 -9.34
C PRO A 29 8.59 84.07 -8.46
N ALA A 30 8.35 84.72 -7.32
CA ALA A 30 9.43 85.21 -6.45
C ALA A 30 10.36 84.10 -5.93
N ASP A 31 9.82 82.89 -5.75
CA ASP A 31 10.56 81.73 -5.24
C ASP A 31 11.39 81.01 -6.32
N THR A 32 11.44 81.55 -7.54
CA THR A 32 12.16 80.93 -8.66
C THR A 32 13.68 81.03 -8.44
N THR A 33 14.33 79.88 -8.30
CA THR A 33 15.80 79.80 -8.19
C THR A 33 16.44 79.15 -9.40
N GLN A 34 15.68 78.36 -10.15
CA GLN A 34 16.16 77.69 -11.36
C GLN A 34 15.12 77.75 -12.47
N ILE A 35 15.57 77.71 -13.71
CA ILE A 35 14.75 77.58 -14.91
C ILE A 35 15.17 76.30 -15.62
N ARG A 36 14.19 75.43 -15.88
CA ARG A 36 14.36 74.28 -16.77
C ARG A 36 13.90 74.65 -18.16
N PHE A 37 14.74 74.39 -19.15
CA PHE A 37 14.47 74.58 -20.57
C PHE A 37 14.35 73.21 -21.23
N ARG A 38 13.25 72.96 -21.91
CA ARG A 38 13.05 71.76 -22.73
C ARG A 38 12.73 72.17 -24.16
N PHE A 39 13.46 71.61 -25.11
CA PHE A 39 13.31 71.90 -26.53
C PHE A 39 12.77 70.68 -27.26
N TYR A 40 11.77 70.87 -28.10
CA TYR A 40 11.02 69.78 -28.72
C TYR A 40 11.04 69.86 -30.24
N SER A 41 10.97 68.70 -30.89
CA SER A 41 10.98 68.59 -32.35
C SER A 41 9.66 68.96 -33.02
N GLY A 42 8.55 69.07 -32.28
CA GLY A 42 7.24 69.48 -32.77
C GLY A 42 6.80 70.84 -32.22
N VAL A 43 5.59 71.29 -32.59
CA VAL A 43 4.99 72.53 -32.10
C VAL A 43 4.30 72.33 -30.75
N GLY A 44 4.18 73.39 -29.95
CA GLY A 44 3.41 73.42 -28.71
C GLY A 44 3.91 72.47 -27.61
N GLY A 45 5.23 72.24 -27.53
CA GLY A 45 5.81 71.26 -26.60
C GLY A 45 5.60 69.80 -27.02
N GLY A 46 5.06 69.55 -28.21
CA GLY A 46 4.85 68.22 -28.77
C GLY A 46 6.08 67.67 -29.52
N GLY A 47 6.05 66.38 -29.82
CA GLY A 47 7.16 65.69 -30.49
C GLY A 47 8.20 65.15 -29.51
N ALA A 48 9.40 64.84 -30.02
CA ALA A 48 10.48 64.30 -29.20
C ALA A 48 11.18 65.41 -28.43
N LEU A 49 11.52 65.15 -27.16
CA LEU A 49 12.44 66.01 -26.39
C LEU A 49 13.84 65.90 -27.02
N LEU A 50 14.35 67.03 -27.51
CA LEU A 50 15.63 67.12 -28.20
C LEU A 50 16.75 67.55 -27.25
N GLN A 51 16.44 68.42 -26.29
CA GLN A 51 17.41 69.00 -25.36
C GLN A 51 16.71 69.43 -24.09
N GLU A 52 17.33 69.16 -22.94
CA GLU A 52 16.91 69.64 -21.64
C GLU A 52 18.10 70.31 -20.95
N GLU A 53 17.89 71.52 -20.43
CA GLU A 53 18.90 72.23 -19.65
C GLU A 53 18.29 72.82 -18.38
N LEU A 54 19.02 72.74 -17.28
CA LEU A 54 18.67 73.38 -16.02
C LEU A 54 19.70 74.49 -15.74
N ARG A 55 19.23 75.71 -15.51
CA ARG A 55 20.06 76.87 -15.22
C ARG A 55 19.58 77.57 -13.97
N ASP A 56 20.51 78.12 -13.19
CA ASP A 56 20.14 79.04 -12.12
C ASP A 56 19.45 80.27 -12.71
N PHE A 57 18.45 80.77 -11.99
CA PHE A 57 17.68 81.92 -12.44
C PHE A 57 18.57 83.16 -12.53
N ALA A 58 18.57 83.79 -13.71
CA ALA A 58 19.29 85.03 -13.99
C ALA A 58 18.41 85.95 -14.84
N ALA A 59 18.69 87.26 -14.79
CA ALA A 59 17.97 88.29 -15.55
C ALA A 59 17.94 88.01 -17.07
N SER A 60 18.99 87.37 -17.59
CA SER A 60 19.09 86.90 -18.96
C SER A 60 19.84 85.57 -18.99
N ILE A 61 19.30 84.59 -19.73
CA ILE A 61 19.91 83.26 -19.90
C ILE A 61 20.03 82.98 -21.39
N THR A 62 21.22 82.62 -21.86
CA THR A 62 21.43 82.19 -23.25
C THR A 62 21.72 80.70 -23.30
N ILE A 63 20.94 80.00 -24.12
CA ILE A 63 21.17 78.59 -24.46
C ILE A 63 21.88 78.57 -25.81
N ASP A 64 23.10 78.02 -25.83
CA ASP A 64 23.93 77.89 -27.03
C ASP A 64 24.83 76.65 -26.86
N PRO A 65 24.72 75.63 -27.71
CA PRO A 65 23.82 75.49 -28.87
C PRO A 65 22.36 75.12 -28.52
N VAL A 66 21.37 75.64 -29.25
CA VAL A 66 20.01 75.05 -29.32
C VAL A 66 19.95 74.06 -30.49
N HIS A 67 19.42 72.86 -30.24
CA HIS A 67 19.30 71.83 -31.26
C HIS A 67 18.54 72.32 -32.49
N VAL A 68 19.10 72.07 -33.68
CA VAL A 68 18.63 72.61 -34.97
C VAL A 68 17.22 72.20 -35.39
N ALA A 69 16.76 71.04 -34.90
CA ALA A 69 15.43 70.50 -35.19
C ALA A 69 14.34 71.02 -34.22
N THR A 70 14.68 71.95 -33.33
CA THR A 70 13.74 72.52 -32.36
C THR A 70 12.67 73.33 -33.07
N GLN A 71 11.40 72.99 -32.80
CA GLN A 71 10.22 73.71 -33.29
C GLN A 71 9.44 74.39 -32.15
N SER A 72 9.62 73.95 -30.91
CA SER A 72 9.02 74.58 -29.73
C SER A 72 9.88 74.37 -28.50
N TYR A 73 9.60 75.15 -27.46
CA TYR A 73 10.20 75.00 -26.16
C TYR A 73 9.15 75.08 -25.05
N VAL A 74 9.46 74.41 -23.95
CA VAL A 74 8.77 74.53 -22.67
C VAL A 74 9.81 75.05 -21.67
N ILE A 75 9.49 76.14 -21.00
CA ILE A 75 10.28 76.62 -19.87
C ILE A 75 9.48 76.50 -18.59
N THR A 76 10.12 75.98 -17.55
CA THR A 76 9.52 75.77 -16.24
C THR A 76 10.33 76.50 -15.20
N ALA A 77 9.70 77.42 -14.47
CA ALA A 77 10.27 78.06 -13.30
C ALA A 77 10.20 77.10 -12.12
N LEU A 78 11.33 76.90 -11.45
CA LEU A 78 11.48 75.95 -10.35
C LEU A 78 11.89 76.67 -9.07
N SER A 79 11.30 76.23 -7.95
CA SER A 79 11.75 76.62 -6.61
C SER A 79 13.07 75.95 -6.22
N THR A 80 13.64 76.35 -5.08
CA THR A 80 14.85 75.72 -4.50
C THR A 80 14.71 74.22 -4.29
N GLN A 81 13.50 73.75 -4.00
CA GLN A 81 13.20 72.33 -3.80
C GLN A 81 12.83 71.60 -5.11
N GLY A 82 12.97 72.27 -6.26
CA GLY A 82 12.68 71.70 -7.57
C GLY A 82 11.19 71.62 -7.92
N TYR A 83 10.30 72.21 -7.12
CA TYR A 83 8.87 72.26 -7.47
C TYR A 83 8.62 73.20 -8.65
N PRO A 84 7.83 72.79 -9.67
CA PRO A 84 7.39 73.67 -10.73
C PRO A 84 6.41 74.72 -10.19
N LEU A 85 6.64 75.98 -10.58
CA LEU A 85 5.87 77.14 -10.14
C LEU A 85 5.07 77.76 -11.29
N LEU A 86 5.69 77.81 -12.47
CA LEU A 86 5.13 78.44 -13.67
C LEU A 86 5.70 77.71 -14.89
N GLU A 87 4.87 77.49 -15.90
CA GLU A 87 5.26 76.89 -17.17
C GLU A 87 4.84 77.75 -18.34
N ILE A 88 5.72 77.89 -19.33
CA ILE A 88 5.43 78.57 -20.60
C ILE A 88 5.79 77.61 -21.73
N THR A 89 4.83 77.41 -22.62
CA THR A 89 5.02 76.65 -23.85
C THR A 89 4.89 77.58 -25.04
N ALA A 90 5.86 77.58 -25.94
CA ALA A 90 5.84 78.42 -27.13
C ALA A 90 6.54 77.76 -28.32
N ASN A 91 6.10 78.14 -29.52
CA ASN A 91 6.78 77.73 -30.76
C ASN A 91 8.00 78.61 -31.00
N LEU A 92 9.08 78.01 -31.48
CA LEU A 92 10.32 78.72 -31.80
C LEU A 92 10.26 79.26 -33.22
N ALA A 93 10.37 80.57 -33.40
CA ALA A 93 10.41 81.14 -34.74
C ALA A 93 11.77 80.91 -35.42
N SER A 94 11.76 80.68 -36.74
CA SER A 94 12.95 80.28 -37.50
C SER A 94 14.10 81.31 -37.51
N SER A 95 13.86 82.57 -37.13
CA SER A 95 14.87 83.63 -37.00
C SER A 95 15.03 84.18 -35.58
N GLU A 96 14.44 83.52 -34.58
CA GLU A 96 14.47 83.99 -33.19
C GLU A 96 15.86 83.75 -32.58
N SER A 97 16.49 84.82 -32.11
CA SER A 97 17.75 84.82 -31.36
C SER A 97 17.57 85.32 -29.92
N GLU A 98 16.50 86.07 -29.67
CA GLU A 98 16.02 86.48 -28.35
C GLU A 98 14.52 86.21 -28.29
N VAL A 99 14.06 85.59 -27.21
CA VAL A 99 12.66 85.22 -27.02
C VAL A 99 11.82 86.44 -26.72
N ASP A 100 10.74 86.62 -27.48
CA ASP A 100 9.69 87.57 -27.14
C ASP A 100 8.61 86.89 -26.29
N PHE A 101 8.51 87.34 -25.03
CA PHE A 101 7.49 86.84 -24.10
C PHE A 101 6.12 87.50 -24.31
N SER A 102 6.03 88.53 -25.17
CA SER A 102 4.77 89.23 -25.40
C SER A 102 3.73 88.32 -26.04
N GLY A 103 2.53 88.28 -25.46
CA GLY A 103 1.43 87.45 -25.95
C GLY A 103 1.55 85.94 -25.68
N LEU A 104 2.60 85.49 -24.98
CA LEU A 104 2.64 84.13 -24.43
C LEU A 104 1.64 83.99 -23.27
N ASN A 105 1.25 82.75 -22.98
CA ASN A 105 0.34 82.43 -21.87
C ASN A 105 1.06 81.61 -20.80
N PRO A 106 1.71 82.24 -19.81
CA PRO A 106 2.28 81.53 -18.68
C PRO A 106 1.19 80.87 -17.83
N VAL A 107 1.36 79.58 -17.55
CA VAL A 107 0.43 78.78 -16.75
C VAL A 107 1.04 78.55 -15.38
N ALA A 108 0.33 78.97 -14.32
CA ALA A 108 0.73 78.65 -12.95
C ALA A 108 0.63 77.15 -12.71
N VAL A 109 1.68 76.56 -12.14
CA VAL A 109 1.73 75.13 -11.86
C VAL A 109 1.31 74.91 -10.40
N THR A 110 0.25 74.12 -10.20
CA THR A 110 -0.34 73.88 -8.88
C THR A 110 -0.25 72.41 -8.50
N PRO A 111 -0.13 72.05 -7.21
CA PRO A 111 -0.19 70.66 -6.78
C PRO A 111 -1.59 70.09 -7.00
N GLU A 112 -1.69 68.91 -7.61
CA GLU A 112 -2.97 68.24 -7.90
C GLU A 112 -3.21 67.03 -7.01
N ARG A 113 -2.16 66.25 -6.70
CA ARG A 113 -2.30 65.02 -5.90
C ARG A 113 -1.03 64.74 -5.10
N LEU A 114 -1.22 64.29 -3.87
CA LEU A 114 -0.16 63.75 -3.01
C LEU A 114 -0.28 62.22 -2.95
N THR A 115 0.86 61.53 -2.88
CA THR A 115 0.92 60.08 -2.63
C THR A 115 1.96 59.76 -1.57
N LEU A 116 1.69 58.73 -0.77
CA LEU A 116 2.60 58.23 0.26
C LEU A 116 3.18 56.88 -0.12
N THR A 117 4.46 56.70 0.19
CA THR A 117 5.17 55.43 0.06
C THR A 117 5.82 55.08 1.42
N PRO A 118 5.57 53.90 2.00
CA PRO A 118 4.60 52.89 1.53
C PRO A 118 3.15 53.36 1.74
N ALA A 119 2.21 52.79 0.96
CA ALA A 119 0.77 53.05 1.15
C ALA A 119 0.20 52.33 2.39
N SER A 120 0.86 51.25 2.82
CA SER A 120 0.58 50.56 4.07
C SER A 120 1.85 49.94 4.66
N THR A 121 1.98 49.89 5.98
CA THR A 121 3.09 49.23 6.67
C THR A 121 2.63 48.55 7.96
N THR A 122 3.41 47.59 8.46
CA THR A 122 3.20 46.91 9.73
C THR A 122 4.47 47.00 10.57
N VAL A 123 4.34 47.43 11.83
CA VAL A 123 5.46 47.54 12.78
C VAL A 123 5.06 47.03 14.16
N GLU A 124 6.03 46.61 14.96
CA GLU A 124 5.79 46.33 16.38
C GLU A 124 5.67 47.62 17.22
N VAL A 125 5.09 47.50 18.42
CA VAL A 125 5.05 48.61 19.39
C VAL A 125 6.47 49.07 19.71
N GLY A 126 6.72 50.37 19.60
CA GLY A 126 8.04 50.99 19.78
C GLY A 126 8.93 51.00 18.53
N GLN A 127 8.54 50.32 17.45
CA GLN A 127 9.27 50.35 16.17
C GLN A 127 8.75 51.46 15.25
N SER A 128 9.59 51.85 14.29
CA SER A 128 9.30 52.96 13.38
C SER A 128 9.32 52.55 11.90
N ALA A 129 8.52 53.24 11.09
CA ALA A 129 8.51 53.13 9.64
C ALA A 129 8.60 54.53 9.01
N GLN A 130 9.41 54.65 7.96
CA GLN A 130 9.57 55.89 7.21
C GLN A 130 8.47 56.00 6.15
N PHE A 131 7.80 57.14 6.09
CA PHE A 131 6.93 57.52 4.99
C PHE A 131 7.58 58.62 4.15
N GLU A 132 7.54 58.45 2.84
CA GLU A 132 7.94 59.46 1.85
C GLU A 132 6.70 59.95 1.12
N SER A 133 6.74 61.20 0.66
CA SER A 133 5.61 61.83 -0.02
C SER A 133 5.99 62.40 -1.38
N PHE A 134 5.14 62.19 -2.37
CA PHE A 134 5.35 62.59 -3.76
C PHE A 134 4.16 63.40 -4.25
N VAL A 135 4.43 64.56 -4.83
CA VAL A 135 3.41 65.51 -5.32
C VAL A 135 3.37 65.45 -6.83
N LEU A 136 2.20 65.16 -7.39
CA LEU A 136 1.87 65.36 -8.79
C LEU A 136 1.38 66.79 -8.98
N PHE A 137 2.01 67.52 -9.89
CA PHE A 137 1.66 68.89 -10.27
C PHE A 137 0.83 68.92 -11.55
N SER A 138 0.16 70.05 -11.81
CA SER A 138 -0.75 70.25 -12.95
C SER A 138 -0.10 70.21 -14.34
N ASN A 139 1.24 70.29 -14.41
CA ASN A 139 1.99 70.04 -15.63
C ASN A 139 2.38 68.56 -15.81
N GLY A 140 1.87 67.68 -14.95
CA GLY A 140 2.12 66.23 -14.98
C GLY A 140 3.41 65.79 -14.31
N GLU A 141 4.23 66.71 -13.80
CA GLU A 141 5.47 66.34 -13.10
C GLU A 141 5.19 65.79 -11.70
N THR A 142 5.91 64.74 -11.33
CA THR A 142 5.92 64.21 -9.95
C THR A 142 7.25 64.54 -9.29
N VAL A 143 7.19 65.20 -8.13
CA VAL A 143 8.37 65.60 -7.36
C VAL A 143 8.23 65.09 -5.92
N ALA A 144 9.31 64.57 -5.34
CA ALA A 144 9.32 64.25 -3.91
C ALA A 144 9.17 65.55 -3.10
N ALA A 145 8.23 65.58 -2.16
CA ALA A 145 8.08 66.75 -1.30
C ALA A 145 9.15 66.72 -0.21
N ALA A 146 9.84 67.85 -0.05
CA ALA A 146 10.76 68.07 1.04
C ALA A 146 9.99 68.02 2.36
N ALA A 147 10.58 67.35 3.36
CA ALA A 147 9.98 67.16 4.68
C ALA A 147 9.53 68.48 5.34
N THR A 148 10.25 69.59 5.09
CA THR A 148 9.93 70.92 5.62
C THR A 148 8.64 71.52 5.08
N ASP A 149 8.14 71.03 3.94
CA ASP A 149 6.94 71.54 3.27
C ASP A 149 5.71 70.65 3.51
N VAL A 150 5.89 69.56 4.25
CA VAL A 150 4.84 68.58 4.54
C VAL A 150 4.47 68.67 6.00
N THR A 151 3.18 68.81 6.28
CA THR A 151 2.66 68.63 7.63
C THR A 151 2.20 67.18 7.78
N TRP A 152 2.82 66.48 8.72
CA TRP A 152 2.50 65.10 9.06
C TRP A 152 1.61 65.03 10.29
N ASP A 153 0.68 64.07 10.27
CA ASP A 153 -0.16 63.72 11.41
C ASP A 153 -0.38 62.21 11.44
N ALA A 154 -0.53 61.65 12.64
CA ALA A 154 -0.84 60.23 12.84
C ALA A 154 -1.90 60.09 13.93
N THR A 155 -2.89 59.25 13.67
CA THR A 155 -4.01 59.04 14.59
C THR A 155 -3.68 58.01 15.68
N PHE A 156 -4.40 58.06 16.80
CA PHE A 156 -4.53 56.99 17.80
C PHE A 156 -3.22 56.49 18.43
N GLN A 157 -2.56 55.52 17.79
CA GLN A 157 -1.59 54.60 18.38
C GLN A 157 -0.23 54.68 17.68
N ALA A 158 0.00 55.77 16.95
CA ALA A 158 1.30 56.11 16.39
C ALA A 158 1.56 57.61 16.57
N THR A 159 2.83 57.97 16.65
CA THR A 159 3.31 59.35 16.50
C THR A 159 4.13 59.44 15.24
N ILE A 160 4.11 60.58 14.55
CA ILE A 160 4.95 60.82 13.38
C ILE A 160 5.71 62.12 13.55
N ASP A 161 6.99 62.14 13.19
CA ASP A 161 7.80 63.35 13.23
C ASP A 161 7.66 64.19 11.95
N ALA A 162 8.30 65.37 11.94
CA ALA A 162 8.26 66.28 10.79
C ALA A 162 9.01 65.73 9.56
N GLN A 163 9.77 64.64 9.73
CA GLN A 163 10.57 63.97 8.71
C GLN A 163 9.82 62.78 8.11
N GLY A 164 8.60 62.50 8.57
CA GLY A 164 7.78 61.39 8.09
C GLY A 164 8.11 60.04 8.75
N LEU A 165 8.87 60.03 9.83
CA LEU A 165 9.17 58.81 10.58
C LEU A 165 8.05 58.55 11.59
N ALA A 166 7.25 57.52 11.35
CA ALA A 166 6.14 57.13 12.21
C ALA A 166 6.57 56.03 13.17
N THR A 167 6.30 56.18 14.48
CA THR A 167 6.60 55.23 15.54
C THR A 167 5.31 54.72 16.18
N GLY A 168 5.17 53.39 16.29
CA GLY A 168 4.03 52.78 16.97
C GLY A 168 4.09 52.92 18.49
N THR A 169 2.98 53.30 19.13
CA THR A 169 2.89 53.52 20.57
C THR A 169 2.02 52.50 21.30
N ALA A 170 1.07 51.84 20.61
CA ALA A 170 0.22 50.78 21.16
C ALA A 170 -0.36 49.90 20.04
N ASP A 171 -0.86 48.71 20.37
CA ASP A 171 -1.44 47.77 19.40
C ASP A 171 -2.73 48.29 18.75
N GLY A 172 -2.84 48.15 17.42
CA GLY A 172 -4.00 48.41 16.59
C GLY A 172 -3.63 49.10 15.25
N ILE A 173 -4.50 49.98 14.74
CA ILE A 173 -4.34 50.58 13.40
C ILE A 173 -4.34 52.10 13.51
N SER A 174 -3.32 52.73 12.93
CA SER A 174 -3.21 54.18 12.80
C SER A 174 -3.24 54.60 11.33
N THR A 175 -3.85 55.74 11.04
CA THR A 175 -3.79 56.40 9.75
C THR A 175 -2.73 57.51 9.82
N VAL A 176 -1.74 57.43 8.93
CA VAL A 176 -0.75 58.48 8.70
C VAL A 176 -1.28 59.40 7.63
N THR A 177 -1.33 60.70 7.91
CA THR A 177 -1.79 61.74 7.00
C THR A 177 -0.65 62.71 6.70
N ALA A 178 -0.42 62.97 5.42
CA ALA A 178 0.47 64.02 4.97
C ALA A 178 -0.33 65.11 4.25
N THR A 179 0.02 66.36 4.51
CA THR A 179 -0.53 67.52 3.81
C THR A 179 0.59 68.33 3.19
N PHE A 180 0.52 68.52 1.86
CA PHE A 180 1.39 69.43 1.12
C PHE A 180 0.52 70.54 0.54
N ARG A 181 0.62 71.77 1.09
CA ARG A 181 -0.20 72.92 0.70
C ARG A 181 -1.71 72.59 0.74
N THR A 182 -2.34 72.42 -0.43
CA THR A 182 -3.78 72.18 -0.59
C THR A 182 -4.14 70.70 -0.80
N VAL A 183 -3.15 69.81 -0.92
CA VAL A 183 -3.38 68.38 -1.22
C VAL A 183 -2.99 67.51 -0.02
N THR A 184 -3.79 66.47 0.22
CA THR A 184 -3.63 65.53 1.34
C THR A 184 -3.54 64.10 0.84
N ALA A 185 -2.77 63.26 1.53
CA ALA A 185 -2.71 61.82 1.29
C ALA A 185 -2.68 61.06 2.61
N THR A 186 -3.18 59.83 2.60
CA THR A 186 -3.23 58.95 3.76
C THR A 186 -2.59 57.60 3.48
N ALA A 187 -1.95 57.02 4.49
CA ALA A 187 -1.42 55.66 4.49
C ALA A 187 -1.82 54.94 5.78
N ASN A 188 -1.91 53.62 5.72
CA ASN A 188 -2.29 52.80 6.87
C ASN A 188 -1.06 52.23 7.58
N MET A 189 -1.02 52.30 8.90
CA MET A 189 0.04 51.75 9.72
C MET A 189 -0.58 50.80 10.74
N VAL A 190 -0.29 49.51 10.63
CA VAL A 190 -0.68 48.49 11.61
C VAL A 190 0.41 48.42 12.66
N ILE A 191 0.06 48.65 13.92
CA ILE A 191 0.98 48.60 15.06
C ILE A 191 0.64 47.41 15.92
N GLY A 192 1.64 46.62 16.26
CA GLY A 192 1.52 45.50 17.18
C GLY A 192 2.42 44.36 16.78
N GLN A 193 2.47 43.32 17.59
CA GLN A 193 3.11 42.07 17.15
C GLN A 193 2.48 41.72 15.80
N GLY A 194 3.29 41.56 14.76
CA GLY A 194 2.80 40.92 13.53
C GLY A 194 2.05 39.66 13.92
N LEU A 195 1.11 39.19 13.08
CA LEU A 195 0.36 37.96 13.36
C LEU A 195 1.34 36.91 13.94
N LEU A 196 1.11 36.50 15.18
CA LEU A 196 2.01 35.60 15.87
C LEU A 196 1.47 34.20 15.60
N LEU A 197 2.25 33.36 14.94
CA LEU A 197 1.95 31.95 14.90
C LEU A 197 1.90 31.43 16.35
N THR A 198 0.76 30.92 16.79
CA THR A 198 0.57 30.43 18.17
C THR A 198 0.19 28.96 18.26
N ARG A 199 -0.37 28.38 17.18
CA ARG A 199 -0.79 26.98 17.13
C ARG A 199 -0.51 26.39 15.75
N LEU A 200 -0.18 25.10 15.73
CA LEU A 200 -0.14 24.26 14.54
C LEU A 200 -1.24 23.20 14.62
N GLU A 201 -1.71 22.71 13.47
CA GLU A 201 -2.64 21.60 13.37
C GLU A 201 -2.20 20.68 12.21
N VAL A 202 -1.86 19.44 12.55
CA VAL A 202 -1.42 18.39 11.63
C VAL A 202 -2.61 17.57 11.12
N THR A 203 -2.62 17.21 9.84
CA THR A 203 -3.66 16.40 9.19
C THR A 203 -3.01 15.39 8.24
N PRO A 204 -3.52 14.15 8.11
CA PRO A 204 -4.71 13.57 8.76
C PRO A 204 -4.52 13.19 10.22
N ASP A 205 -5.59 13.23 11.00
CA ASP A 205 -5.60 12.75 12.39
C ASP A 205 -5.78 11.23 12.50
N ASN A 206 -4.97 10.61 13.38
CA ASN A 206 -5.06 9.18 13.70
C ASN A 206 -5.09 8.27 12.45
N ALA A 207 -4.23 8.58 11.49
CA ALA A 207 -4.21 7.90 10.20
C ALA A 207 -3.71 6.45 10.30
N SER A 208 -3.93 5.68 9.24
CA SER A 208 -3.40 4.33 9.11
C SER A 208 -2.67 4.14 7.80
N VAL A 209 -1.53 3.46 7.83
CA VAL A 209 -0.71 3.15 6.64
C VAL A 209 -0.30 1.68 6.65
N GLY A 210 -0.25 1.06 5.48
CA GLY A 210 0.27 -0.30 5.34
C GLY A 210 1.80 -0.33 5.52
N LEU A 211 2.33 -1.43 6.04
CA LEU A 211 3.78 -1.64 6.12
C LEU A 211 4.44 -1.46 4.74
N GLY A 212 5.48 -0.62 4.66
CA GLY A 212 6.19 -0.25 3.42
C GLY A 212 5.43 0.70 2.49
N SER A 213 4.26 1.21 2.92
CA SER A 213 3.48 2.19 2.16
C SER A 213 3.66 3.60 2.71
N ASP A 214 3.34 4.59 1.87
CA ASP A 214 3.49 6.01 2.18
C ASP A 214 2.14 6.70 2.41
N ILE A 215 2.13 7.73 3.27
CA ILE A 215 1.01 8.63 3.47
C ILE A 215 1.51 10.08 3.69
N PRO A 216 0.98 11.09 2.98
CA PRO A 216 1.36 12.48 3.19
C PRO A 216 0.63 13.09 4.38
N PHE A 217 1.35 13.92 5.15
CA PHE A 217 0.79 14.81 6.16
C PHE A 217 0.93 16.27 5.72
N SER A 218 0.03 17.12 6.20
CA SER A 218 0.03 18.57 6.02
C SER A 218 -0.13 19.26 7.37
N VAL A 219 0.37 20.48 7.48
CA VAL A 219 0.19 21.32 8.67
C VAL A 219 -0.41 22.67 8.29
N VAL A 220 -1.34 23.17 9.08
CA VAL A 220 -1.83 24.55 9.03
C VAL A 220 -1.46 25.28 10.31
N GLY A 221 -1.19 26.58 10.21
CA GLY A 221 -0.87 27.44 11.34
C GLY A 221 -2.03 28.36 11.70
N PHE A 222 -2.13 28.74 12.97
CA PHE A 222 -3.09 29.73 13.45
C PHE A 222 -2.40 30.86 14.21
N ASP A 223 -2.92 32.07 14.01
CA ASP A 223 -2.49 33.26 14.74
C ASP A 223 -3.06 33.30 16.17
N GLN A 224 -2.66 34.30 16.96
CA GLN A 224 -3.13 34.50 18.34
C GLN A 224 -4.64 34.74 18.49
N ASN A 225 -5.37 34.91 17.37
CA ASN A 225 -6.81 35.14 17.31
C ASN A 225 -7.55 33.96 16.64
N ASP A 226 -6.91 32.78 16.56
CA ASP A 226 -7.45 31.57 15.91
C ASP A 226 -7.74 31.71 14.41
N ASN A 227 -7.15 32.68 13.70
CA ASN A 227 -7.28 32.78 12.24
C ASN A 227 -6.15 32.00 11.52
N PRO A 228 -6.38 31.49 10.31
CA PRO A 228 -5.33 30.85 9.50
C PRO A 228 -4.13 31.78 9.28
N PHE A 229 -2.94 31.24 9.50
CA PHE A 229 -1.65 31.92 9.36
C PHE A 229 -0.87 31.39 8.16
N ASP A 230 -0.29 32.27 7.34
CA ASP A 230 0.50 31.86 6.17
C ASP A 230 1.89 31.35 6.57
N LEU A 231 2.13 30.06 6.33
CA LEU A 231 3.39 29.38 6.65
C LEU A 231 4.45 29.46 5.54
N ASN A 232 4.18 30.07 4.38
CA ASN A 232 5.08 30.04 3.20
C ASN A 232 6.49 30.62 3.45
N ALA A 233 6.64 31.52 4.42
CA ALA A 233 7.92 32.13 4.79
C ALA A 233 8.66 31.36 5.92
N LEU A 234 8.07 30.28 6.44
CA LEU A 234 8.57 29.51 7.56
C LEU A 234 8.98 28.10 7.12
N THR A 235 9.94 27.52 7.84
CA THR A 235 10.39 26.15 7.60
C THR A 235 9.64 25.19 8.52
N VAL A 236 8.86 24.28 7.95
CA VAL A 236 8.27 23.16 8.67
C VAL A 236 9.28 22.01 8.74
N VAL A 237 9.54 21.51 9.94
CA VAL A 237 10.37 20.33 10.16
C VAL A 237 9.48 19.19 10.66
N TRP A 238 9.45 18.10 9.90
CA TRP A 238 8.71 16.89 10.25
C TRP A 238 9.60 15.89 10.98
N SER A 239 9.02 15.18 11.95
CA SER A 239 9.68 14.07 12.64
C SER A 239 8.69 12.97 12.99
N ALA A 240 9.19 11.74 13.04
CA ALA A 240 8.43 10.56 13.43
C ALA A 240 9.15 9.82 14.56
N THR A 241 8.38 9.23 15.47
CA THR A 241 8.88 8.34 16.50
C THR A 241 8.03 7.08 16.54
N GLY A 242 8.64 5.91 16.77
CA GLY A 242 7.94 4.61 16.78
C GLY A 242 8.16 3.84 15.49
N ASP A 243 7.08 3.23 14.99
CA ASP A 243 7.08 2.22 13.92
C ASP A 243 7.07 2.78 12.48
N ALA A 244 7.33 4.09 12.31
CA ALA A 244 7.32 4.78 11.02
C ALA A 244 8.47 5.80 10.89
N SER A 245 8.87 6.09 9.65
CA SER A 245 9.74 7.20 9.29
C SER A 245 8.94 8.31 8.59
N ILE A 246 9.52 9.52 8.52
CA ILE A 246 8.94 10.64 7.76
C ILE A 246 10.04 11.47 7.12
N ASP A 247 9.80 11.91 5.89
CA ASP A 247 10.66 12.89 5.23
C ASP A 247 10.52 14.24 5.93
N ALA A 248 11.64 14.75 6.46
CA ALA A 248 11.67 15.92 7.32
C ALA A 248 11.21 17.22 6.65
N VAL A 249 11.13 17.27 5.32
CA VAL A 249 10.79 18.46 4.52
C VAL A 249 9.40 18.33 3.90
N THR A 250 9.10 17.18 3.29
CA THR A 250 7.86 16.97 2.53
C THR A 250 6.70 16.47 3.38
N GLY A 251 6.95 15.96 4.59
CA GLY A 251 5.91 15.44 5.47
C GLY A 251 5.29 14.11 5.00
N VAL A 252 5.98 13.38 4.12
CA VAL A 252 5.53 12.05 3.67
C VAL A 252 6.08 10.99 4.62
N ALA A 253 5.18 10.26 5.30
CA ALA A 253 5.52 9.21 6.25
C ALA A 253 5.43 7.83 5.61
N THR A 254 6.32 6.93 6.02
CA THR A 254 6.37 5.53 5.58
C THR A 254 6.25 4.60 6.78
N GLY A 255 5.40 3.58 6.69
CA GLY A 255 5.33 2.52 7.73
C GLY A 255 6.55 1.61 7.65
N ASP A 256 7.43 1.63 8.65
CA ASP A 256 8.74 0.97 8.55
C ASP A 256 8.75 -0.43 9.18
N SER A 257 8.08 -0.59 10.32
CA SER A 257 8.11 -1.81 11.12
C SER A 257 6.79 -2.01 11.85
N VAL A 258 6.57 -3.22 12.35
CA VAL A 258 5.58 -3.47 13.41
C VAL A 258 6.24 -4.34 14.47
N VAL A 259 5.70 -4.32 15.69
CA VAL A 259 6.13 -5.28 16.72
C VAL A 259 5.84 -6.71 16.22
N PRO A 260 6.80 -7.65 16.31
CA PRO A 260 6.56 -9.03 15.88
C PRO A 260 5.31 -9.63 16.54
N ASN A 261 4.49 -10.33 15.75
CA ASN A 261 3.24 -10.96 16.16
C ASN A 261 2.13 -9.97 16.57
N THR A 262 2.17 -8.74 16.06
CA THR A 262 1.08 -7.76 16.21
C THR A 262 0.52 -7.38 14.83
N LEU A 263 -0.79 -7.17 14.76
CA LEU A 263 -1.46 -6.71 13.52
C LEU A 263 -1.23 -5.21 13.24
N ALA A 264 -0.80 -4.45 14.25
CA ALA A 264 -0.58 -3.02 14.14
C ALA A 264 0.56 -2.54 15.04
N GLY A 265 1.41 -1.68 14.46
CA GLY A 265 2.37 -0.83 15.15
C GLY A 265 1.85 0.59 15.34
N SER A 266 2.55 1.40 16.12
CA SER A 266 2.19 2.79 16.40
C SER A 266 3.37 3.72 16.22
N ALA A 267 3.12 4.85 15.57
CA ALA A 267 4.05 5.95 15.47
C ALA A 267 3.38 7.28 15.82
N THR A 268 4.18 8.27 16.22
CA THR A 268 3.74 9.65 16.42
C THR A 268 4.42 10.53 15.40
N ILE A 269 3.63 11.24 14.59
CA ILE A 269 4.08 12.20 13.59
C ILE A 269 3.98 13.59 14.17
N THR A 270 5.06 14.37 14.09
CA THR A 270 5.14 15.72 14.66
C THR A 270 5.62 16.71 13.61
N ALA A 271 4.88 17.81 13.43
CA ALA A 271 5.33 18.98 12.69
C ALA A 271 5.85 20.04 13.68
N THR A 272 6.99 20.66 13.39
CA THR A 272 7.59 21.70 14.22
C THR A 272 7.96 22.92 13.40
N ILE A 273 7.64 24.11 13.91
CA ILE A 273 8.14 25.40 13.42
C ILE A 273 8.70 26.15 14.63
N ASP A 274 10.00 26.43 14.61
CA ASP A 274 10.76 26.97 15.74
C ASP A 274 10.54 26.20 17.06
N THR A 275 9.71 26.74 17.96
CA THR A 275 9.38 26.12 19.27
C THR A 275 7.96 25.59 19.35
N LEU A 276 7.14 25.81 18.33
CA LEU A 276 5.77 25.32 18.25
C LEU A 276 5.74 23.97 17.55
N SER A 277 4.98 23.04 18.11
CA SER A 277 4.75 21.74 17.51
C SER A 277 3.31 21.30 17.70
N ASP A 278 2.86 20.46 16.77
CA ASP A 278 1.64 19.67 16.88
C ASP A 278 1.91 18.24 16.40
N SER A 279 1.18 17.28 16.95
CA SER A 279 1.41 15.87 16.68
C SER A 279 0.15 15.04 16.60
N THR A 280 0.24 13.96 15.82
CA THR A 280 -0.86 13.03 15.60
C THR A 280 -0.35 11.59 15.56
N ASN A 281 -1.22 10.62 15.84
CA ASN A 281 -0.86 9.21 15.81
C ASN A 281 -0.97 8.63 14.41
N LEU A 282 -0.09 7.69 14.09
CA LEU A 282 -0.11 6.88 12.87
C LEU A 282 -0.11 5.40 13.24
N THR A 283 -1.13 4.67 12.79
CA THR A 283 -1.22 3.22 12.94
C THR A 283 -0.58 2.54 11.74
N VAL A 284 0.44 1.71 11.97
CA VAL A 284 1.11 0.95 10.91
C VAL A 284 0.50 -0.44 10.86
N ILE A 285 -0.21 -0.77 9.78
CA ILE A 285 -0.91 -2.04 9.62
C ILE A 285 -0.01 -3.03 8.89
N ALA A 286 0.25 -4.18 9.50
CA ALA A 286 0.93 -5.29 8.85
C ALA A 286 -0.05 -6.13 8.04
N LEU A 287 0.36 -6.54 6.84
CA LEU A 287 -0.26 -7.65 6.11
C LEU A 287 0.23 -8.98 6.73
N PRO A 288 -0.53 -10.08 6.60
CA PRO A 288 -0.05 -11.41 7.00
C PRO A 288 1.27 -11.71 6.28
N GLY A 289 2.32 -11.95 7.06
CA GLY A 289 3.68 -12.24 6.65
C GLY A 289 3.94 -13.73 6.45
N ASN A 290 5.17 -14.17 6.70
CA ASN A 290 5.60 -15.55 6.45
C ASN A 290 4.84 -16.58 7.30
N LEU A 291 4.64 -17.79 6.76
CA LEU A 291 4.12 -18.94 7.51
C LEU A 291 5.16 -19.39 8.56
N LEU A 292 4.77 -19.34 9.83
CA LEU A 292 5.62 -19.67 10.97
C LEU A 292 5.52 -21.13 11.37
N SER A 293 4.30 -21.67 11.40
CA SER A 293 4.05 -23.08 11.73
C SER A 293 2.77 -23.58 11.06
N VAL A 294 2.58 -24.91 11.06
CA VAL A 294 1.36 -25.56 10.61
C VAL A 294 0.81 -26.45 11.72
N THR A 295 -0.51 -26.62 11.76
CA THR A 295 -1.20 -27.47 12.73
C THR A 295 -2.35 -28.20 12.04
N THR A 296 -2.34 -29.52 12.11
CA THR A 296 -3.28 -30.40 11.43
C THR A 296 -4.24 -31.02 12.44
N THR A 297 -5.53 -31.04 12.08
CA THR A 297 -6.60 -31.56 12.94
C THR A 297 -7.57 -32.41 12.12
N PRO A 298 -8.23 -33.42 12.71
CA PRO A 298 -8.05 -33.89 14.09
C PRO A 298 -6.76 -34.70 14.30
N ASP A 299 -6.23 -34.70 15.53
CA ASP A 299 -5.13 -35.57 15.97
C ASP A 299 -5.49 -36.24 17.32
N PRO A 300 -5.72 -37.57 17.39
CA PRO A 300 -5.71 -38.50 16.25
C PRO A 300 -6.98 -38.40 15.39
N LEU A 301 -6.86 -38.65 14.09
CA LEU A 301 -8.00 -38.94 13.21
C LEU A 301 -8.42 -40.41 13.41
N THR A 302 -9.65 -40.63 13.86
CA THR A 302 -10.21 -41.99 14.02
C THR A 302 -11.23 -42.27 12.92
N ILE A 303 -11.01 -43.35 12.16
CA ILE A 303 -11.91 -43.84 11.10
C ILE A 303 -12.14 -45.34 11.26
N ASP A 304 -13.23 -45.86 10.72
CA ASP A 304 -13.61 -47.26 10.84
C ASP A 304 -13.64 -47.91 9.45
N LEU A 305 -13.34 -49.21 9.33
CA LEU A 305 -13.41 -49.90 8.04
C LEU A 305 -14.82 -49.87 7.40
N ASP A 306 -15.88 -49.76 8.21
CA ASP A 306 -17.28 -49.67 7.74
C ASP A 306 -17.69 -48.23 7.33
N ASN A 307 -16.88 -47.23 7.71
CA ASN A 307 -16.99 -45.85 7.26
C ASN A 307 -15.57 -45.34 6.91
N PRO A 308 -15.03 -45.76 5.76
CA PRO A 308 -13.59 -45.84 5.55
C PRO A 308 -12.94 -44.49 5.25
N THR A 309 -13.62 -43.35 5.43
CA THR A 309 -13.10 -42.04 5.03
C THR A 309 -13.17 -41.02 6.17
N GLY A 310 -12.16 -40.15 6.24
CA GLY A 310 -12.11 -39.02 7.17
C GLY A 310 -11.24 -37.91 6.61
N ASN A 311 -11.47 -36.66 7.03
CA ASN A 311 -10.76 -35.51 6.49
C ASN A 311 -9.81 -34.91 7.52
N LEU A 312 -8.61 -34.57 7.08
CA LEU A 312 -7.69 -33.69 7.80
C LEU A 312 -7.89 -32.24 7.34
N SER A 313 -7.70 -31.30 8.25
CA SER A 313 -7.67 -29.87 8.00
C SER A 313 -6.42 -29.29 8.65
N THR A 314 -5.59 -28.61 7.84
CA THR A 314 -4.35 -27.98 8.32
C THR A 314 -4.51 -26.47 8.33
N SER A 315 -4.27 -25.84 9.47
CA SER A 315 -4.19 -24.39 9.62
C SER A 315 -2.74 -23.95 9.76
N GLY A 316 -2.43 -22.74 9.29
CA GLY A 316 -1.11 -22.13 9.40
C GLY A 316 -1.15 -20.91 10.29
N ASP A 317 -0.15 -20.79 11.15
CA ASP A 317 0.14 -19.58 11.93
C ASP A 317 1.02 -18.67 11.06
N PHE A 318 0.49 -17.50 10.70
CA PHE A 318 1.19 -16.53 9.86
C PHE A 318 1.70 -15.38 10.71
N GLN A 319 2.93 -14.95 10.43
CA GLN A 319 3.50 -13.78 11.07
C GLN A 319 2.56 -12.58 10.88
N ASN A 320 2.14 -11.91 11.95
CA ASN A 320 1.24 -10.75 11.89
C ASN A 320 -0.10 -11.03 11.17
N GLY A 321 -0.69 -12.21 11.38
CA GLY A 321 -1.99 -12.56 10.84
C GLY A 321 -2.75 -13.50 11.79
N PRO A 322 -4.09 -13.62 11.66
CA PRO A 322 -4.81 -14.71 12.30
C PRO A 322 -4.47 -16.05 11.60
N ASP A 323 -4.59 -17.15 12.34
CA ASP A 323 -4.46 -18.49 11.77
C ASP A 323 -5.41 -18.67 10.59
N GLN A 324 -4.89 -19.21 9.48
CA GLN A 324 -5.67 -19.47 8.27
C GLN A 324 -5.66 -20.96 7.94
N VAL A 325 -6.80 -21.49 7.52
CA VAL A 325 -6.85 -22.84 6.94
C VAL A 325 -6.05 -22.82 5.63
N LEU A 326 -5.08 -23.72 5.54
CA LEU A 326 -4.19 -23.83 4.40
C LEU A 326 -4.86 -24.61 3.27
N THR A 327 -4.47 -24.30 2.04
CA THR A 327 -4.92 -25.00 0.84
C THR A 327 -3.73 -25.20 -0.08
N ASN A 328 -3.79 -26.22 -0.92
CA ASN A 328 -2.74 -26.44 -1.91
C ASN A 328 -2.60 -25.25 -2.87
N ALA A 329 -3.72 -24.71 -3.34
CA ALA A 329 -3.74 -23.64 -4.34
C ALA A 329 -3.12 -22.32 -3.85
N GLN A 330 -3.32 -21.96 -2.58
CA GLN A 330 -2.82 -20.69 -2.03
C GLN A 330 -1.48 -20.84 -1.31
N HIS A 331 -1.23 -21.99 -0.67
CA HIS A 331 -0.13 -22.14 0.29
C HIS A 331 0.79 -23.33 -0.01
N GLY A 332 0.53 -24.08 -1.09
CA GLY A 332 1.34 -25.26 -1.44
C GLY A 332 1.22 -26.42 -0.45
N LEU A 333 0.13 -26.48 0.32
CA LEU A 333 -0.14 -27.56 1.27
C LEU A 333 -0.21 -28.92 0.56
N LEU A 334 0.54 -29.88 1.08
CA LEU A 334 0.54 -31.28 0.62
C LEU A 334 0.47 -32.23 1.83
N TYR A 335 -0.19 -33.38 1.65
CA TYR A 335 -0.27 -34.45 2.64
C TYR A 335 0.47 -35.71 2.17
N SER A 336 1.13 -36.40 3.08
CA SER A 336 1.79 -37.69 2.80
C SER A 336 1.63 -38.66 3.96
N VAL A 337 1.42 -39.94 3.66
CA VAL A 337 1.54 -41.00 4.68
C VAL A 337 3.03 -41.17 5.00
N THR A 338 3.39 -41.01 6.26
CA THR A 338 4.78 -41.14 6.75
C THR A 338 4.95 -42.34 7.69
N GLY A 339 3.84 -42.91 8.16
CA GLY A 339 3.79 -44.19 8.87
C GLY A 339 3.59 -45.41 7.96
N ASN A 340 2.90 -46.45 8.44
CA ASN A 340 2.61 -47.66 7.68
C ASN A 340 1.55 -47.42 6.58
N PRO A 341 1.89 -47.52 5.27
CA PRO A 341 0.95 -47.30 4.17
C PRO A 341 -0.10 -48.43 4.02
N GLY A 342 0.10 -49.57 4.66
CA GLY A 342 -0.87 -50.68 4.66
C GLY A 342 -2.11 -50.43 5.56
N VAL A 343 -2.11 -49.37 6.38
CA VAL A 343 -3.20 -49.06 7.31
C VAL A 343 -4.19 -48.07 6.71
N ALA A 344 -3.70 -46.98 6.09
CA ALA A 344 -4.53 -45.97 5.45
C ALA A 344 -3.75 -45.23 4.35
N SER A 345 -4.46 -44.70 3.35
CA SER A 345 -3.94 -43.79 2.32
C SER A 345 -4.47 -42.38 2.53
N VAL A 346 -3.75 -41.34 2.08
CA VAL A 346 -4.24 -39.95 2.09
C VAL A 346 -4.22 -39.33 0.70
N ASN A 347 -5.24 -38.54 0.37
CA ASN A 347 -5.22 -37.69 -0.80
C ASN A 347 -4.23 -36.54 -0.58
N VAL A 348 -3.20 -36.51 -1.43
CA VAL A 348 -2.06 -35.57 -1.33
C VAL A 348 -2.46 -34.09 -1.35
N VAL A 349 -3.63 -33.74 -1.89
CA VAL A 349 -4.12 -32.36 -2.00
C VAL A 349 -5.25 -32.06 -1.01
N THR A 350 -6.22 -32.96 -0.87
CA THR A 350 -7.43 -32.68 -0.09
C THR A 350 -7.31 -33.07 1.38
N GLY A 351 -6.32 -33.90 1.76
CA GLY A 351 -6.20 -34.43 3.12
C GLY A 351 -7.26 -35.46 3.49
N GLU A 352 -8.03 -35.97 2.51
CA GLU A 352 -8.98 -37.05 2.70
C GLU A 352 -8.22 -38.38 2.91
N VAL A 353 -8.38 -38.97 4.08
CA VAL A 353 -7.77 -40.23 4.49
C VAL A 353 -8.76 -41.36 4.26
N THR A 354 -8.30 -42.45 3.63
CA THR A 354 -9.08 -43.67 3.38
C THR A 354 -8.46 -44.87 4.12
N ALA A 355 -9.25 -45.60 4.89
CA ALA A 355 -8.86 -46.80 5.62
C ALA A 355 -8.56 -47.99 4.67
N ILE A 356 -7.51 -48.75 4.97
CA ILE A 356 -7.11 -49.96 4.24
C ILE A 356 -7.18 -51.19 5.16
N ALA A 357 -6.59 -51.12 6.34
CA ALA A 357 -6.57 -52.20 7.32
C ALA A 357 -6.60 -51.67 8.75
N GLN A 358 -7.05 -52.51 9.70
CA GLN A 358 -7.03 -52.14 11.12
C GLN A 358 -5.61 -51.86 11.59
N GLY A 359 -5.40 -50.76 12.31
CA GLY A 359 -4.10 -50.39 12.84
C GLY A 359 -3.96 -48.88 13.05
N THR A 360 -2.72 -48.43 13.22
CA THR A 360 -2.38 -47.01 13.32
C THR A 360 -1.30 -46.64 12.30
N THR A 361 -1.40 -45.45 11.72
CA THR A 361 -0.37 -44.87 10.84
C THR A 361 -0.25 -43.37 11.07
N GLU A 362 0.76 -42.73 10.50
CA GLU A 362 1.02 -41.29 10.62
C GLU A 362 0.84 -40.62 9.27
N VAL A 363 0.25 -39.42 9.29
CA VAL A 363 0.11 -38.56 8.11
C VAL A 363 0.73 -37.20 8.42
N THR A 364 1.64 -36.76 7.55
CA THR A 364 2.31 -35.46 7.65
C THR A 364 1.74 -34.48 6.64
N ALA A 365 1.38 -33.28 7.10
CA ALA A 365 1.02 -32.14 6.27
C ALA A 365 2.21 -31.19 6.16
N THR A 366 2.55 -30.73 4.96
CA THR A 366 3.68 -29.83 4.71
C THR A 366 3.24 -28.62 3.88
N ALA A 367 3.60 -27.41 4.32
CA ALA A 367 3.39 -26.16 3.58
C ALA A 367 4.48 -25.14 3.92
N GLY A 368 4.96 -24.40 2.92
CA GLY A 368 5.92 -23.30 3.14
C GLY A 368 7.22 -23.69 3.87
N GLY A 369 7.64 -24.96 3.80
CA GLY A 369 8.80 -25.50 4.52
C GLY A 369 8.55 -25.90 5.98
N GLN A 370 7.31 -25.74 6.47
CA GLN A 370 6.85 -26.20 7.78
C GLN A 370 6.07 -27.52 7.63
N SER A 371 6.05 -28.33 8.69
CA SER A 371 5.34 -29.61 8.71
C SER A 371 4.73 -29.93 10.07
N ASP A 372 3.61 -30.66 10.05
CA ASP A 372 2.97 -31.22 11.24
C ASP A 372 2.48 -32.65 10.95
N THR A 373 2.58 -33.54 11.94
CA THR A 373 2.29 -34.97 11.78
C THR A 373 1.20 -35.39 12.76
N VAL A 374 0.16 -36.05 12.25
CA VAL A 374 -0.98 -36.53 13.04
C VAL A 374 -1.10 -38.04 12.96
N MET A 375 -1.62 -38.65 14.02
CA MET A 375 -1.92 -40.07 14.08
C MET A 375 -3.28 -40.37 13.42
N VAL A 376 -3.31 -41.39 12.56
CA VAL A 376 -4.53 -41.97 12.00
C VAL A 376 -4.75 -43.33 12.65
N GLN A 377 -5.89 -43.52 13.30
CA GLN A 377 -6.32 -44.78 13.90
C GLN A 377 -7.48 -45.38 13.11
N VAL A 378 -7.30 -46.61 12.61
CA VAL A 378 -8.32 -47.38 11.89
C VAL A 378 -8.85 -48.50 12.78
N ASN A 379 -10.13 -48.45 13.14
CA ASN A 379 -10.79 -49.49 13.93
C ASN A 379 -11.73 -50.37 13.09
N PHE A 380 -12.22 -51.46 13.69
CA PHE A 380 -13.43 -52.14 13.24
C PHE A 380 -14.64 -51.29 13.67
N GLY A 381 -15.59 -51.07 12.76
CA GLY A 381 -16.74 -50.19 13.00
C GLY A 381 -17.68 -50.64 14.12
N ALA A 382 -18.56 -49.73 14.54
CA ALA A 382 -19.45 -49.94 15.68
C ALA A 382 -20.39 -51.15 15.53
N ALA A 383 -20.13 -52.18 16.35
CA ALA A 383 -21.06 -53.14 16.94
C ALA A 383 -21.96 -54.03 16.05
N GLY A 384 -21.70 -54.14 14.75
CA GLY A 384 -22.26 -55.22 13.90
C GLY A 384 -21.29 -56.38 13.63
N ASN A 385 -19.99 -56.12 13.76
CA ASN A 385 -18.90 -57.01 13.36
C ASN A 385 -17.97 -57.33 14.54
N GLN A 386 -18.55 -57.73 15.68
CA GLN A 386 -17.79 -58.53 16.63
C GLN A 386 -17.50 -59.86 15.94
N ALA A 387 -16.23 -60.17 15.67
CA ALA A 387 -15.84 -61.57 15.45
C ALA A 387 -16.48 -62.40 16.58
N PRO A 388 -17.13 -63.55 16.32
CA PRO A 388 -17.72 -64.34 17.38
C PRO A 388 -16.63 -64.63 18.41
N SER A 389 -16.82 -64.15 19.64
CA SER A 389 -15.92 -64.45 20.74
C SER A 389 -16.01 -65.95 21.02
N VAL A 390 -15.11 -66.73 20.44
CA VAL A 390 -15.00 -68.16 20.75
C VAL A 390 -14.47 -68.27 22.17
N THR A 391 -15.38 -68.55 23.11
CA THR A 391 -14.99 -68.96 24.46
C THR A 391 -14.56 -70.41 24.37
N VAL A 392 -13.25 -70.67 24.32
CA VAL A 392 -12.72 -72.04 24.31
C VAL A 392 -12.92 -72.65 25.70
N SER A 393 -13.96 -73.45 25.88
CA SER A 393 -14.12 -74.28 27.07
C SER A 393 -13.08 -75.41 27.02
N SER A 394 -12.10 -75.36 27.92
CA SER A 394 -11.07 -76.38 28.06
C SER A 394 -11.66 -77.66 28.65
N ALA A 395 -12.18 -78.54 27.80
CA ALA A 395 -12.40 -79.94 28.16
C ALA A 395 -11.90 -80.84 27.02
N PRO A 396 -10.88 -81.69 27.23
CA PRO A 396 -10.40 -82.59 26.20
C PRO A 396 -11.43 -83.71 25.96
N VAL A 397 -11.99 -83.79 24.75
CA VAL A 397 -12.85 -84.91 24.34
C VAL A 397 -11.97 -85.99 23.71
N ASN A 398 -11.94 -87.16 24.34
CA ASN A 398 -11.15 -88.31 23.93
C ASN A 398 -11.97 -89.20 22.98
N LEU A 399 -11.52 -89.37 21.73
CA LEU A 399 -12.18 -90.21 20.73
C LEU A 399 -11.37 -91.50 20.50
N GLY A 400 -11.42 -92.41 21.48
CA GLY A 400 -11.01 -93.80 21.28
C GLY A 400 -12.25 -94.67 21.08
N GLY A 401 -12.44 -95.24 19.89
CA GLY A 401 -13.49 -96.26 19.68
C GLY A 401 -13.79 -96.55 18.21
N THR A 402 -13.35 -97.73 17.74
CA THR A 402 -13.69 -98.31 16.45
C THR A 402 -15.16 -98.77 16.43
N GLY A 403 -16.01 -98.13 15.63
CA GLY A 403 -17.38 -98.59 15.41
C GLY A 403 -18.21 -97.59 14.61
N ALA A 404 -18.59 -97.97 13.39
CA ALA A 404 -19.36 -97.16 12.46
C ALA A 404 -20.81 -96.95 12.92
N THR A 405 -21.11 -95.77 13.45
CA THR A 405 -22.44 -95.14 13.39
C THR A 405 -22.27 -93.62 13.28
N PRO A 406 -22.88 -92.94 12.29
CA PRO A 406 -22.77 -91.49 12.16
C PRO A 406 -23.57 -90.81 13.28
N VAL A 407 -22.92 -89.90 14.01
CA VAL A 407 -23.59 -88.99 14.96
C VAL A 407 -23.89 -87.69 14.22
N THR A 408 -25.17 -87.32 14.15
CA THR A 408 -25.67 -86.12 13.47
C THR A 408 -25.42 -84.87 14.31
N ALA A 409 -24.52 -84.00 13.85
CA ALA A 409 -24.58 -82.56 14.11
C ALA A 409 -25.38 -81.89 12.97
N PHE A 410 -26.12 -80.82 13.28
CA PHE A 410 -27.11 -80.08 12.47
C PHE A 410 -26.70 -79.78 10.98
N PRO A 411 -27.67 -79.52 10.08
CA PRO A 411 -27.93 -80.32 8.89
C PRO A 411 -26.97 -80.12 7.70
N ALA A 412 -26.55 -81.26 7.15
CA ALA A 412 -26.08 -81.53 5.78
C ALA A 412 -24.78 -80.84 5.29
N ALA A 413 -23.65 -81.24 5.87
CA ALA A 413 -22.41 -81.43 5.10
C ALA A 413 -22.02 -82.91 5.17
N THR A 414 -21.87 -83.57 4.02
CA THR A 414 -21.48 -84.99 3.95
C THR A 414 -20.08 -85.07 3.39
N VAL A 415 -19.12 -85.53 4.19
CA VAL A 415 -17.75 -85.83 3.70
C VAL A 415 -17.74 -87.30 3.27
N ALA A 416 -17.34 -87.58 2.04
CA ALA A 416 -17.39 -88.92 1.45
C ALA A 416 -16.50 -89.96 2.18
N ASP A 417 -15.47 -89.51 2.90
CA ASP A 417 -14.69 -90.33 3.86
C ASP A 417 -14.43 -89.55 5.16
N PRO A 418 -15.11 -89.87 6.28
CA PRO A 418 -14.97 -89.15 7.54
C PRO A 418 -13.64 -89.39 8.27
N THR A 419 -12.77 -90.29 7.77
CA THR A 419 -11.45 -90.55 8.37
C THR A 419 -10.37 -89.56 7.94
N GLN A 420 -10.64 -88.69 6.96
CA GLN A 420 -9.70 -87.76 6.32
C GLN A 420 -9.95 -86.28 6.67
N ALA A 421 -10.94 -85.99 7.52
CA ALA A 421 -11.33 -84.64 7.89
C ALA A 421 -11.31 -84.47 9.43
N SER A 422 -10.64 -83.42 9.89
CA SER A 422 -10.58 -83.05 11.31
C SER A 422 -11.12 -81.63 11.47
N PHE A 423 -12.07 -81.47 12.39
CA PHE A 423 -12.63 -80.17 12.74
C PHE A 423 -12.23 -79.82 14.16
N VAL A 424 -11.21 -78.97 14.31
CA VAL A 424 -10.69 -78.53 15.60
C VAL A 424 -10.59 -77.01 15.59
N GLY A 425 -11.21 -76.36 16.58
CA GLY A 425 -11.09 -74.90 16.76
C GLY A 425 -11.66 -74.04 15.64
N GLY A 426 -12.68 -74.52 14.91
CA GLY A 426 -13.33 -73.75 13.83
C GLY A 426 -12.65 -73.85 12.46
N THR A 427 -11.58 -74.63 12.34
CA THR A 427 -10.91 -74.92 11.08
C THR A 427 -11.28 -76.33 10.62
N LEU A 428 -11.69 -76.48 9.36
CA LEU A 428 -11.84 -77.77 8.69
C LEU A 428 -10.53 -78.10 7.98
N THR A 429 -9.78 -79.04 8.53
CA THR A 429 -8.53 -79.53 7.93
C THR A 429 -8.81 -80.83 7.20
N ILE A 430 -8.42 -80.91 5.92
CA ILE A 430 -8.55 -82.11 5.08
C ILE A 430 -7.15 -82.59 4.71
N GLU A 431 -6.80 -83.81 5.11
CA GLU A 431 -5.54 -84.45 4.72
C GLU A 431 -5.73 -85.18 3.39
N ALA A 432 -4.87 -84.90 2.39
CA ALA A 432 -4.86 -85.64 1.14
C ALA A 432 -3.72 -86.67 1.14
N LEU A 433 -4.01 -87.92 0.79
CA LEU A 433 -3.02 -88.98 0.64
C LEU A 433 -2.37 -88.94 -0.76
N ALA A 434 -1.19 -88.29 -0.87
CA ALA A 434 -0.21 -88.41 -1.97
C ALA A 434 -0.71 -88.16 -3.42
N PRO A 435 0.16 -87.78 -4.39
CA PRO A 435 -0.29 -87.20 -5.65
C PRO A 435 -0.94 -88.25 -6.56
N GLY A 436 -2.26 -88.14 -6.72
CA GLY A 436 -3.07 -88.99 -7.59
C GLY A 436 -4.52 -88.51 -7.68
N ASN A 437 -4.74 -87.39 -8.38
CA ASN A 437 -6.00 -86.97 -9.03
C ASN A 437 -7.33 -87.45 -8.41
N GLN A 438 -7.59 -87.11 -7.15
CA GLN A 438 -8.93 -87.24 -6.58
C GLN A 438 -9.40 -85.85 -6.17
N ASP A 439 -10.41 -85.34 -6.87
CA ASP A 439 -11.06 -84.07 -6.56
C ASP A 439 -11.79 -84.20 -5.20
N VAL A 440 -11.54 -83.24 -4.30
CA VAL A 440 -12.29 -83.13 -3.05
C VAL A 440 -13.51 -82.25 -3.31
N VAL A 441 -14.70 -82.87 -3.30
CA VAL A 441 -15.98 -82.17 -3.48
C VAL A 441 -16.60 -81.87 -2.12
N ILE A 442 -16.86 -80.60 -1.84
CA ILE A 442 -17.46 -80.13 -0.59
C ILE A 442 -18.78 -79.43 -0.91
N ALA A 443 -19.90 -79.94 -0.37
CA ALA A 443 -21.20 -79.32 -0.51
C ALA A 443 -21.50 -78.42 0.69
N LEU A 444 -21.83 -77.15 0.46
CA LEU A 444 -22.16 -76.18 1.52
C LEU A 444 -23.50 -75.46 1.24
N PRO A 445 -24.28 -75.12 2.28
CA PRO A 445 -25.45 -74.25 2.15
C PRO A 445 -25.04 -72.77 2.01
N ALA A 446 -25.70 -72.02 1.12
CA ALA A 446 -25.32 -70.63 0.86
C ALA A 446 -25.70 -69.69 2.02
N THR A 447 -24.67 -69.07 2.61
CA THR A 447 -24.65 -68.00 3.64
C THR A 447 -25.14 -68.35 5.05
N PRO A 448 -24.42 -67.98 6.14
CA PRO A 448 -23.01 -67.58 6.28
C PRO A 448 -22.12 -68.64 6.97
N ASP A 449 -20.82 -68.33 7.05
CA ASP A 449 -19.70 -69.06 7.68
C ASP A 449 -19.11 -70.26 6.91
N ILE A 450 -18.06 -69.99 6.11
CA ILE A 450 -17.06 -71.02 5.76
C ILE A 450 -15.78 -70.69 6.54
N GLY A 451 -15.37 -71.62 7.40
CA GLY A 451 -14.07 -71.57 8.09
C GLY A 451 -12.89 -71.76 7.12
N THR A 452 -11.68 -71.67 7.66
CA THR A 452 -10.43 -71.90 6.92
C THR A 452 -10.40 -73.29 6.28
N ILE A 453 -10.20 -73.36 4.95
CA ILE A 453 -9.97 -74.62 4.22
C ILE A 453 -8.45 -74.83 4.11
N GLN A 454 -7.91 -75.75 4.89
CA GLN A 454 -6.51 -76.16 4.75
C GLN A 454 -6.41 -77.38 3.83
N THR A 455 -5.70 -77.23 2.72
CA THR A 455 -5.43 -78.30 1.76
C THR A 455 -3.99 -78.78 1.93
N ASN A 456 -3.78 -80.05 2.27
CA ASN A 456 -2.43 -80.62 2.34
C ASN A 456 -2.04 -81.23 0.98
N ASN A 457 -1.65 -80.40 -0.01
CA ASN A 457 -1.23 -80.78 -1.38
C ASN A 457 -2.32 -81.27 -2.37
N ALA A 458 -3.54 -80.74 -2.31
CA ALA A 458 -4.53 -80.98 -3.37
C ALA A 458 -4.23 -80.12 -4.63
N ALA A 459 -4.44 -80.67 -5.84
CA ALA A 459 -4.23 -79.95 -7.11
C ALA A 459 -5.48 -79.12 -7.54
N SER A 460 -6.65 -79.47 -7.01
CA SER A 460 -7.94 -78.85 -7.30
C SER A 460 -8.87 -79.01 -6.09
N VAL A 461 -9.67 -77.98 -5.81
CA VAL A 461 -10.77 -78.05 -4.84
C VAL A 461 -12.04 -77.54 -5.51
N SER A 462 -13.10 -78.34 -5.48
CA SER A 462 -14.40 -77.97 -6.05
C SER A 462 -15.44 -77.88 -4.93
N ILE A 463 -16.15 -76.76 -4.90
CA ILE A 463 -17.17 -76.49 -3.89
C ILE A 463 -18.50 -76.33 -4.62
N ASP A 464 -19.46 -77.21 -4.31
CA ASP A 464 -20.80 -77.16 -4.87
C ASP A 464 -21.72 -76.39 -3.92
N LEU A 465 -22.37 -75.34 -4.44
CA LEU A 465 -23.34 -74.55 -3.68
C LEU A 465 -24.71 -75.21 -3.79
N THR A 466 -25.33 -75.53 -2.65
CA THR A 466 -26.60 -76.28 -2.63
C THR A 466 -27.84 -75.41 -2.87
N THR A 467 -27.68 -74.10 -3.06
CA THR A 467 -28.73 -73.13 -3.39
C THR A 467 -28.18 -72.02 -4.28
N SER A 468 -29.00 -71.47 -5.18
CA SER A 468 -28.60 -70.40 -6.10
C SER A 468 -27.97 -69.21 -5.39
N ALA A 469 -26.78 -68.81 -5.83
CA ALA A 469 -26.03 -67.67 -5.30
C ALA A 469 -25.89 -66.59 -6.38
N THR A 470 -25.85 -65.32 -5.97
CA THR A 470 -25.54 -64.23 -6.91
C THR A 470 -24.05 -64.19 -7.22
N GLU A 471 -23.69 -63.69 -8.40
CA GLU A 471 -22.29 -63.59 -8.84
C GLU A 471 -21.41 -62.79 -7.86
N ALA A 472 -21.96 -61.75 -7.21
CA ALA A 472 -21.26 -61.00 -6.16
C ALA A 472 -21.00 -61.83 -4.89
N GLN A 473 -21.90 -62.75 -4.53
CA GLN A 473 -21.73 -63.66 -3.39
C GLN A 473 -20.70 -64.74 -3.69
N VAL A 474 -20.70 -65.28 -4.91
CA VAL A 474 -19.68 -66.23 -5.39
C VAL A 474 -18.29 -65.59 -5.36
N GLN A 475 -18.16 -64.33 -5.81
CA GLN A 475 -16.90 -63.58 -5.79
C GLN A 475 -16.44 -63.20 -4.38
N ALA A 476 -17.35 -62.81 -3.48
CA ALA A 476 -17.03 -62.58 -2.08
C ALA A 476 -16.55 -63.87 -1.39
N LEU A 477 -17.16 -65.02 -1.73
CA LEU A 477 -16.77 -66.33 -1.23
C LEU A 477 -15.35 -66.71 -1.68
N LEU A 478 -15.04 -66.54 -2.96
CA LEU A 478 -13.69 -66.78 -3.53
C LEU A 478 -12.61 -65.90 -2.87
N ARG A 479 -12.96 -64.68 -2.44
CA ARG A 479 -12.04 -63.77 -1.75
C ARG A 479 -11.80 -64.14 -0.28
N GLY A 480 -12.75 -64.82 0.37
CA GLY A 480 -12.65 -65.22 1.78
C GLY A 480 -11.94 -66.56 2.03
N VAL A 481 -11.62 -67.33 0.99
CA VAL A 481 -10.93 -68.62 1.12
C VAL A 481 -9.42 -68.39 1.32
N THR A 482 -8.92 -68.73 2.51
CA THR A 482 -7.49 -68.72 2.81
C THR A 482 -6.90 -70.12 2.62
N VAL A 483 -5.89 -70.24 1.75
CA VAL A 483 -5.21 -71.51 1.45
C VAL A 483 -3.86 -71.56 2.17
N PHE A 484 -3.59 -72.65 2.87
CA PHE A 484 -2.27 -72.95 3.45
C PHE A 484 -1.66 -74.16 2.75
N ALA A 485 -0.39 -74.09 2.39
CA ALA A 485 0.38 -75.20 1.82
C ALA A 485 1.53 -75.58 2.76
N ASN A 486 1.68 -76.88 3.01
CA ASN A 486 2.59 -77.40 4.04
C ASN A 486 3.86 -78.03 3.43
N SER A 487 4.05 -77.94 2.11
CA SER A 487 5.19 -78.54 1.40
C SER A 487 5.78 -77.64 0.32
N ILE A 488 7.01 -77.94 -0.09
CA ILE A 488 7.86 -77.10 -0.95
C ILE A 488 7.60 -77.43 -2.42
N GLY A 489 7.10 -76.45 -3.18
CA GLY A 489 6.90 -76.53 -4.64
C GLY A 489 6.00 -75.41 -5.17
N THR A 490 6.12 -75.09 -6.46
CA THR A 490 5.12 -74.29 -7.19
C THR A 490 3.95 -75.19 -7.52
N ALA A 491 2.77 -74.88 -6.99
CA ALA A 491 1.52 -75.51 -7.37
C ALA A 491 0.49 -74.41 -7.68
N ASP A 492 -0.22 -74.59 -8.78
CA ASP A 492 -1.39 -73.79 -9.10
C ASP A 492 -2.59 -74.51 -8.51
N LEU A 493 -3.24 -73.90 -7.52
CA LEU A 493 -4.50 -74.41 -7.02
C LEU A 493 -5.64 -73.75 -7.80
N GLN A 494 -6.42 -74.59 -8.48
CA GLN A 494 -7.70 -74.15 -9.05
C GLN A 494 -8.82 -74.38 -8.05
N ILE A 495 -9.55 -73.30 -7.78
CA ILE A 495 -10.79 -73.32 -6.98
C ILE A 495 -11.93 -73.02 -7.94
N SER A 496 -12.86 -73.96 -8.05
CA SER A 496 -14.04 -73.82 -8.90
C SER A 496 -15.31 -73.91 -8.07
N LEU A 497 -16.20 -72.95 -8.26
CA LEU A 497 -17.55 -72.89 -7.69
C LEU A 497 -18.56 -73.08 -8.82
N ASP A 498 -19.51 -73.97 -8.59
CA ASP A 498 -20.69 -74.15 -9.43
C ASP A 498 -21.92 -74.20 -8.50
N ASP A 499 -22.95 -73.42 -8.85
CA ASP A 499 -24.23 -73.44 -8.16
C ASP A 499 -25.23 -74.46 -8.76
N GLY A 500 -24.81 -75.17 -9.81
CA GLY A 500 -25.60 -76.18 -10.51
C GLY A 500 -26.80 -75.61 -11.27
N GLN A 501 -26.95 -74.28 -11.37
CA GLN A 501 -28.04 -73.58 -12.06
C GLN A 501 -27.53 -72.51 -13.04
N GLY A 502 -26.21 -72.38 -13.21
CA GLY A 502 -25.57 -71.64 -14.30
C GLY A 502 -24.66 -70.49 -13.85
N ALA A 503 -24.53 -70.23 -12.54
CA ALA A 503 -23.54 -69.29 -12.02
C ALA A 503 -22.26 -70.07 -11.63
N THR A 504 -21.25 -69.98 -12.49
CA THR A 504 -19.94 -70.63 -12.28
C THR A 504 -18.87 -69.57 -12.05
N GLY A 505 -17.94 -69.84 -11.13
CA GLY A 505 -16.78 -68.98 -10.88
C GLY A 505 -15.52 -69.81 -10.66
N THR A 506 -14.44 -69.47 -11.35
CA THR A 506 -13.14 -70.12 -11.18
C THR A 506 -12.10 -69.10 -10.76
N ALA A 507 -11.29 -69.42 -9.74
CA ALA A 507 -10.08 -68.67 -9.43
C ALA A 507 -8.88 -69.61 -9.38
N SER A 508 -7.80 -69.20 -10.01
CA SER A 508 -6.51 -69.86 -9.91
C SER A 508 -5.62 -69.04 -8.98
N ARG A 509 -5.00 -69.68 -7.98
CA ARG A 509 -3.96 -69.04 -7.18
C ARG A 509 -2.69 -69.86 -7.23
N SER A 510 -1.64 -69.27 -7.78
CA SER A 510 -0.28 -69.79 -7.73
C SER A 510 0.37 -69.38 -6.41
N PHE A 511 0.99 -70.31 -5.71
CA PHE A 511 1.79 -70.01 -4.53
C PHE A 511 3.20 -70.59 -4.63
N VAL A 512 4.16 -69.88 -4.05
CA VAL A 512 5.56 -70.30 -3.91
C VAL A 512 5.89 -70.28 -2.43
N ALA A 513 6.08 -71.45 -1.82
CA ALA A 513 6.54 -71.54 -0.44
C ALA A 513 8.07 -71.73 -0.40
N ALA A 514 8.79 -70.84 0.29
CA ALA A 514 10.22 -71.00 0.59
C ALA A 514 10.45 -70.97 2.11
N THR A 515 11.24 -71.90 2.65
CA THR A 515 11.52 -71.99 4.09
C THR A 515 12.81 -71.30 4.51
N GLY A 516 12.75 -70.59 5.64
CA GLY A 516 13.88 -70.35 6.55
C GLY A 516 14.49 -68.96 6.45
N SER A 517 14.48 -68.24 7.58
CA SER A 517 15.08 -66.91 7.83
C SER A 517 16.09 -66.43 6.78
N LEU A 518 15.66 -65.49 5.93
CA LEU A 518 16.55 -64.59 5.22
C LEU A 518 15.85 -63.23 5.06
N THR A 519 16.56 -62.19 5.47
CA THR A 519 16.38 -60.81 5.02
C THR A 519 16.12 -60.81 3.51
N LEU A 520 14.91 -60.44 3.07
CA LEU A 520 14.61 -60.28 1.66
C LEU A 520 15.15 -58.92 1.18
N ALA A 521 16.13 -58.99 0.29
CA ALA A 521 16.59 -57.87 -0.51
C ALA A 521 15.49 -57.46 -1.51
N ALA A 522 15.51 -56.18 -1.90
CA ALA A 522 14.56 -55.54 -2.82
C ALA A 522 14.18 -56.37 -4.07
N GLY A 523 12.89 -56.39 -4.41
CA GLY A 523 12.41 -56.68 -5.77
C GLY A 523 11.69 -58.00 -6.06
N ALA A 524 10.86 -58.54 -5.15
CA ALA A 524 9.96 -59.67 -5.46
C ALA A 524 8.51 -59.19 -5.68
N HIS A 525 7.89 -59.59 -6.79
CA HIS A 525 6.53 -59.18 -7.22
C HIS A 525 5.55 -60.37 -7.19
N THR A 526 4.25 -60.10 -7.00
CA THR A 526 3.14 -61.04 -7.27
C THR A 526 2.29 -60.51 -8.43
N TYR A 527 1.72 -61.42 -9.24
CA TYR A 527 1.03 -61.12 -10.50
C TYR A 527 -0.43 -61.58 -10.41
N ASP A 528 -1.39 -60.70 -10.68
CA ASP A 528 -2.80 -61.05 -10.87
C ASP A 528 -3.11 -61.00 -12.38
N THR A 529 -3.51 -62.13 -12.96
CA THR A 529 -3.67 -62.28 -14.41
C THR A 529 -5.03 -61.83 -14.95
N ASP A 530 -6.00 -61.43 -14.11
CA ASP A 530 -7.35 -61.13 -14.58
C ASP A 530 -7.61 -59.65 -14.87
N THR A 531 -6.73 -58.74 -14.44
CA THR A 531 -6.92 -57.28 -14.64
C THR A 531 -5.88 -56.61 -15.53
N GLY A 532 -4.79 -57.31 -15.89
CA GLY A 532 -3.73 -56.76 -16.75
C GLY A 532 -3.02 -55.52 -16.17
N ALA A 533 -3.25 -55.21 -14.90
CA ALA A 533 -2.68 -54.08 -14.19
C ALA A 533 -1.62 -54.57 -13.19
N LEU A 534 -0.46 -53.91 -13.19
CA LEU A 534 0.56 -54.07 -12.16
C LEU A 534 -0.04 -53.62 -10.82
N ASP A 535 -0.36 -54.57 -9.93
CA ASP A 535 -0.61 -54.21 -8.53
C ASP A 535 0.74 -54.03 -7.84
N GLY A 536 1.24 -52.80 -7.91
CA GLY A 536 2.44 -52.34 -7.23
C GLY A 536 2.10 -51.01 -6.54
N VAL A 537 2.69 -50.67 -5.40
CA VAL A 537 3.94 -51.11 -4.78
C VAL A 537 3.80 -50.83 -3.28
N VAL A 538 4.29 -51.73 -2.42
CA VAL A 538 4.59 -51.42 -1.02
C VAL A 538 5.86 -50.59 -1.00
N ASP A 539 5.77 -49.45 -0.30
CA ASP A 539 6.73 -48.35 -0.24
C ASP A 539 8.18 -48.77 0.08
N THR A 540 9.08 -47.87 -0.29
CA THR A 540 10.37 -47.70 0.40
C THR A 540 10.23 -47.60 1.91
#